data_AF-A0A511QKD7-F1
#
_entry.id   AF-A0A511QKD7-F1
#
_cell.length_a   1.000
_cell.length_b   1.000
_cell.length_c   1.000
_cell.angle_alpha   90.00
_cell.angle_beta   90.00
_cell.angle_gamma   90.00
#
_symmetry.space_group_name_H-M   'P 1'
#
loop_
_entity.id
_entity.type
_entity.pdbx_description
1 polymer ?
#
loop_
_entity_poly.entity_id
_entity_poly.type
_entity_poly.pdbx_seq_one_letter_code
_entity_poly.pdbx_strand_id
1 'polypeptide(L)' 'MAIPYDPFILANTDSYHNNIVPPAAGKRWEVCLPDQSSTEKFDTGLFTLQYDDSHQALGKYFKTELNHPWALFITSEW' A
#
# COMPACT_ATOMS: atom_id res chain seq x y z
N MET A 1 13.09 14.75 -6.27
CA MET A 1 12.80 14.22 -7.61
C MET A 1 11.52 13.40 -7.45
N ALA A 2 10.40 13.85 -8.00
CA ALA A 2 9.11 13.17 -7.83
C ALA A 2 9.10 11.92 -8.72
N ILE A 3 8.74 10.77 -8.15
CA ILE A 3 8.58 9.52 -8.88
C ILE A 3 7.38 9.71 -9.83
N PRO A 4 7.47 9.37 -11.12
CA PRO A 4 6.40 9.65 -12.09
C PRO A 4 5.13 8.80 -11.88
N TYR A 5 5.19 7.81 -10.99
CA TYR A 5 4.11 6.90 -10.69
C TYR A 5 3.93 6.82 -9.18
N ASP A 6 2.68 6.92 -8.72
CA ASP A 6 2.23 6.61 -7.38
C ASP A 6 1.67 5.17 -7.42
N PRO A 7 2.48 4.13 -7.12
CA PRO A 7 2.05 2.76 -7.27
C PRO A 7 1.09 2.39 -6.14
N PHE A 8 -0.20 2.28 -6.43
CA PHE A 8 -1.20 1.74 -5.49
C PHE A 8 -1.98 0.58 -6.11
N ILE A 9 -2.35 -0.39 -5.27
CA ILE A 9 -3.21 -1.52 -5.64
C ILE A 9 -4.55 -1.32 -4.94
N LEU A 10 -5.66 -1.37 -5.69
CA LEU A 10 -7.02 -1.38 -5.13
C LEU A 10 -7.55 -2.81 -5.14
N ALA A 11 -8.10 -3.29 -4.02
CA ALA A 11 -8.78 -4.57 -3.94
C ALA A 11 -10.12 -4.43 -3.21
N ASN A 12 -11.16 -5.09 -3.72
CA ASN A 12 -12.44 -5.28 -3.02
C ASN A 12 -12.52 -6.68 -2.40
N THR A 13 -13.33 -6.85 -1.36
CA THR A 13 -13.66 -8.17 -0.80
C THR A 13 -14.11 -9.13 -1.91
N ASP A 14 -13.57 -10.34 -1.92
CA ASP A 14 -13.85 -11.40 -2.90
C ASP A 14 -13.56 -11.03 -4.38
N SER A 15 -12.64 -10.10 -4.63
CA SER A 15 -12.20 -9.73 -5.98
C SER A 15 -10.71 -9.93 -6.22
N TYR A 16 -10.36 -10.48 -7.38
CA TYR A 16 -8.98 -10.52 -7.87
C TYR A 16 -8.53 -9.11 -8.28
N HIS A 17 -7.29 -8.74 -7.93
CA HIS A 17 -6.73 -7.38 -8.08
C HIS A 17 -6.77 -6.78 -9.50
N ASN A 18 -6.99 -7.60 -10.54
CA ASN A 18 -7.12 -7.16 -11.93
C ASN A 18 -8.57 -7.00 -12.42
N ASN A 19 -9.57 -7.25 -11.58
CA ASN A 19 -10.96 -7.05 -11.96
C ASN A 19 -11.38 -5.63 -11.60
N ILE A 20 -11.61 -4.78 -12.59
CA ILE A 20 -12.11 -3.40 -12.44
C ILE A 20 -13.58 -3.48 -11.99
N VAL A 21 -13.80 -3.91 -10.75
CA VAL A 21 -15.10 -3.89 -10.09
C VAL A 21 -15.21 -2.53 -9.39
N PRO A 22 -16.31 -1.78 -9.58
CA PRO A 22 -16.52 -0.53 -8.84
C PRO A 22 -16.35 -0.81 -7.34
N PRO A 23 -15.52 -0.05 -6.63
CA PRO A 23 -15.20 -0.37 -5.26
C PRO A 23 -16.47 -0.44 -4.42
N ALA A 24 -16.69 -1.59 -3.77
CA ALA A 24 -17.72 -1.72 -2.77
C ALA A 24 -17.53 -0.59 -1.75
N ALA A 25 -18.59 0.14 -1.45
CA ALA A 25 -18.53 1.34 -0.64
C ALA A 25 -17.82 1.06 0.70
N GLY A 26 -16.57 1.53 0.83
CA GLY A 26 -15.98 1.83 2.13
C GLY A 26 -14.60 1.30 2.45
N LYS A 27 -13.97 0.42 1.66
CA LYS A 27 -12.60 -0.04 1.98
C LYS A 27 -11.69 0.05 0.76
N ARG A 28 -10.87 1.08 0.74
CA ARG A 28 -9.80 1.28 -0.24
C ARG A 28 -8.50 0.81 0.41
N TRP A 29 -8.08 -0.40 0.10
CA TRP A 29 -6.71 -0.80 0.41
C TRP A 29 -5.78 -0.02 -0.52
N GLU A 30 -4.78 0.64 0.04
CA GLU A 30 -3.70 1.33 -0.66
C GLU A 30 -2.39 0.80 -0.09
N VAL A 31 -1.40 0.59 -0.94
CA VAL A 31 -0.05 0.20 -0.53
C VAL A 31 0.90 1.10 -1.27
N CYS A 32 1.71 1.88 -0.55
CA CYS A 32 2.78 2.68 -1.14
C CYS A 32 4.13 1.97 -1.01
N LEU A 33 5.18 2.60 -1.54
CA LEU A 33 6.56 2.17 -1.29
C LEU A 33 6.89 2.23 0.22
N PRO A 34 7.84 1.39 0.68
CA PRO A 34 8.21 1.36 2.10
C PRO A 34 8.64 2.74 2.61
N ASP A 35 8.24 3.04 3.84
CA ASP A 35 8.52 4.31 4.54
C ASP A 35 7.99 5.57 3.83
N GLN A 36 7.08 5.42 2.86
CA GLN A 36 6.28 6.51 2.33
C GLN A 36 4.94 6.58 3.06
N SER A 37 4.51 7.78 3.43
CA SER A 37 3.17 7.99 3.97
C SER A 37 2.11 7.70 2.90
N SER A 38 0.99 7.11 3.32
CA SER A 38 -0.18 6.92 2.46
C SER A 38 -0.78 8.25 1.99
N THR A 39 -1.59 8.22 0.93
CA THR A 39 -2.37 9.41 0.54
C THR A 39 -3.47 9.71 1.56
N GLU A 40 -4.05 10.92 1.51
CA GLU A 40 -5.17 11.36 2.38
C GLU A 40 -6.43 10.47 2.30
N LYS A 41 -6.47 9.51 1.35
CA LYS A 41 -7.62 8.62 1.11
C LYS A 41 -7.43 7.21 1.65
N PHE A 42 -6.27 6.90 2.23
CA PHE A 42 -6.02 5.61 2.85
C PHE A 42 -6.78 5.43 4.16
N ASP A 43 -7.38 4.27 4.34
CA ASP A 43 -7.99 3.88 5.61
C ASP A 43 -6.89 3.48 6.60
N THR A 44 -6.55 4.39 7.52
CA THR A 44 -5.51 4.17 8.54
C THR A 44 -5.82 3.00 9.48
N GLY A 45 -7.08 2.54 9.53
CA GLY A 45 -7.47 1.31 10.23
C GLY A 45 -6.92 0.03 9.61
N LEU A 46 -6.29 0.11 8.43
CA LEU A 46 -5.62 -1.00 7.76
C LEU A 46 -4.14 -1.15 8.17
N PHE A 47 -3.54 -0.13 8.81
CA PHE A 47 -2.20 -0.28 9.38
C PHE A 47 -2.21 -1.34 10.49
N THR A 48 -1.06 -2.00 10.66
CA THR A 48 -0.83 -3.02 11.70
C THR A 48 -1.75 -4.26 11.65
N LEU A 49 -2.51 -4.43 10.56
CA LEU A 49 -3.26 -5.66 10.32
C LEU A 49 -2.33 -6.76 9.82
N GLN A 50 -2.57 -7.99 10.30
CA GLN A 50 -1.80 -9.19 9.93
C GLN A 50 -0.30 -9.02 10.20
N TYR A 51 0.52 -8.99 9.15
CA TYR A 51 1.98 -8.89 9.22
C TYR A 51 2.50 -7.48 8.91
N ASP A 52 1.60 -6.50 8.71
CA ASP A 52 2.01 -5.11 8.57
C ASP A 52 2.56 -4.61 9.91
N ASP A 53 3.70 -3.95 9.88
CA ASP A 53 4.33 -3.32 11.05
C ASP A 53 4.49 -1.81 10.82
N SER A 54 3.48 -1.17 10.22
CA SER A 54 3.49 0.28 10.02
C SER A 54 3.38 1.00 11.36
N HIS A 55 4.27 1.96 11.59
CA HIS A 55 4.32 2.77 12.80
C HIS A 55 4.53 4.24 12.46
N GLN A 56 3.41 4.99 12.48
CA GLN A 56 3.35 6.38 12.03
C GLN A 56 4.34 7.31 12.75
N ALA A 57 4.49 7.17 14.07
CA ALA A 57 5.39 8.02 14.86
C ALA A 57 6.88 7.80 14.54
N LEU A 58 7.23 6.65 13.95
CA LEU A 58 8.58 6.28 13.55
C LEU A 58 8.79 6.45 12.05
N GLY A 59 7.77 6.90 11.30
CA GLY A 59 7.83 6.99 9.84
C GLY A 59 7.93 5.63 9.14
N LYS A 60 7.58 4.54 9.83
CA LYS A 60 7.64 3.18 9.32
C LYS A 60 6.32 2.87 8.61
N TYR A 61 6.36 2.51 7.33
CA TYR A 61 5.14 2.22 6.56
C TYR A 61 5.32 1.05 5.60
N PHE A 62 4.25 0.29 5.38
CA PHE A 62 4.09 -0.70 4.33
C PHE A 62 5.17 -1.80 4.30
N LYS A 63 5.58 -2.26 5.49
CA LYS A 63 6.57 -3.34 5.64
C LYS A 63 6.32 -4.14 6.90
N THR A 64 6.84 -5.37 6.88
CA THR A 64 6.79 -6.29 8.02
C THR A 64 7.79 -5.93 9.12
N GLU A 65 7.69 -6.60 10.27
CA GLU A 65 8.69 -6.52 11.35
C GLU A 65 10.11 -6.87 10.87
N LEU A 66 10.21 -7.76 9.87
CA LEU A 66 11.47 -8.20 9.25
C LEU A 66 11.96 -7.28 8.12
N ASN A 67 11.36 -6.09 7.95
CA ASN A 67 11.66 -5.13 6.88
C ASN A 67 11.38 -5.59 5.44
N HIS A 68 10.61 -6.66 5.24
CA HIS A 68 10.09 -6.99 3.90
C HIS A 68 9.02 -5.97 3.47
N PRO A 69 9.16 -5.30 2.31
CA PRO A 69 8.22 -4.30 1.84
C PRO A 69 7.02 -4.93 1.10
N TRP A 70 5.86 -4.28 1.16
CA TRP A 70 4.67 -4.69 0.40
C TRP A 70 4.70 -4.28 -1.08
N ALA A 71 5.51 -3.27 -1.43
CA ALA A 71 5.70 -2.82 -2.81
C ALA A 71 7.19 -2.62 -3.11
N LEU A 72 7.58 -2.98 -4.33
CA LEU A 72 8.92 -2.78 -4.86
C LEU A 72 8.83 -2.00 -6.17
N PHE A 73 9.68 -0.98 -6.32
CA PHE A 73 9.89 -0.32 -7.59
C PHE A 73 11.12 -0.93 -8.27
N ILE A 74 10.89 -1.68 -9.34
CA ILE A 74 11.95 -2.31 -10.13
C ILE A 74 12.04 -1.54 -11.45
N THR A 75 13.14 -0.84 -11.68
CA THR A 75 13.41 -0.22 -12.97
C THR A 75 13.89 -1.29 -13.95
N SER A 76 13.35 -1.28 -15.16
CA SER A 76 13.90 -2.09 -16.25
C SER A 76 15.11 -1.37 -16.82
N GLU A 77 16.25 -1.47 -16.15
CA GLU A 77 17.53 -1.29 -16.84
C GLU A 77 17.79 -2.59 -17.60
N TRP A 78 17.32 -2.63 -18.85
CA TRP A 78 17.83 -3.56 -19.86
C TRP A 78 19.08 -2.97 -20.50
#